data_AF-A0ABC9CEL7-F1
#
_entry.id   AF-A0ABC9CEL7-F1
#
_cell.length_a   1.000
_cell.length_b   1.000
_cell.length_c   1.000
_cell.angle_alpha   90.00
_cell.angle_beta   90.00
_cell.angle_gamma   90.00
#
_symmetry.space_group_name_H-M   'P 1'
#
loop_
_entity.id
_entity.type
_entity.pdbx_description
1 polymer ?
#
loop_
_entity_poly.entity_id
_entity_poly.type
_entity_poly.pdbx_seq_one_letter_code
_entity_poly.pdbx_strand_id
1 'polypeptide(L)'
;MAMENTPPCGDFLKIMVDLESESPVANVAAMNHASALIAVGKLPEPLLLCRLIAGLGSNLAKPHHEIVVKRGIYSTLMAIKAAIINNHANMDSSACGEALHAIQCCLVDVVFRCIHRDISMVRLWSIQDQLTAVKIICNFFRSSPESINDTRCVTAFASLMLSPQISVVCACMGTLPSLSPVSGFAFAMTRAYCNLLKAFPPQSSIQICSAVLMLDRLKHISMTMVDHPRFDDLALDVLGALGNPIFAVRKKVLDLVVSFLTPVNVGDVVRLLMNELDLAATADIRIEYQQMLEEAITECHSAYRESIMQFILDPKYTVFIGCIRYIENIMDCNPLLRAQLLKGLLRALRHVRSSPVCAAAVWAISVCSESLLETRGVMVAISPLFKDLLDRCDLEKLIQGGGEVENEYMIASDCYGDKQGDAQGEHLQPWLMEMEELLFVHIGLTRQADGSYAIASSSKSSASSEDVPSLNHTDNLSSLVQYGDALLADFVGNLLSKLVEKDEE
;
A
#
# COMPACT_ATOMS: atom_id res chain seq x y z
N MET A 1 -35.83 41.65 53.25
CA MET A 1 -35.87 40.46 52.38
C MET A 1 -36.45 40.90 51.05
N ALA A 2 -35.59 41.36 50.14
CA ALA A 2 -35.96 41.61 48.75
C ALA A 2 -35.19 40.56 47.94
N MET A 3 -35.91 39.61 47.33
CA MET A 3 -35.32 38.76 46.30
C MET A 3 -35.16 39.64 45.07
N GLU A 4 -33.92 40.02 44.81
CA GLU A 4 -33.52 40.70 43.58
C GLU A 4 -33.72 39.70 42.44
N ASN A 5 -34.81 39.86 41.68
CA ASN A 5 -35.02 39.15 40.44
C ASN A 5 -34.06 39.72 39.39
N THR A 6 -32.83 39.22 39.38
CA THR A 6 -31.88 39.49 38.29
C THR A 6 -32.54 39.03 36.98
N PRO A 7 -32.60 39.88 35.94
CA PRO A 7 -33.11 39.45 34.64
C PRO A 7 -32.29 38.25 34.14
N PRO A 8 -32.89 37.27 33.43
CA PRO A 8 -32.19 36.06 32.98
C PRO A 8 -30.93 36.36 32.16
N CYS A 9 -30.87 37.53 31.53
CA CYS A 9 -29.71 38.01 30.79
C CYS A 9 -28.47 38.25 31.69
N GLY A 10 -28.66 38.69 32.94
CA GLY A 10 -27.56 38.94 33.90
C GLY A 10 -26.91 37.67 34.44
N ASP A 11 -27.70 36.60 34.64
CA ASP A 11 -27.20 35.32 35.15
C ASP A 11 -26.28 34.64 34.12
N PHE A 12 -26.68 34.63 32.84
CA PHE A 12 -25.86 34.07 31.77
C PHE A 12 -24.61 34.91 31.49
N LEU A 13 -24.66 36.23 31.65
CA LEU A 13 -23.48 37.09 31.52
C LEU A 13 -22.41 36.74 32.56
N LYS A 14 -22.82 36.53 33.81
CA LYS A 14 -21.94 36.12 34.90
C LYS A 14 -21.37 34.72 34.69
N ILE A 15 -22.22 33.77 34.27
CA ILE A 15 -21.79 32.41 33.90
C ILE A 15 -20.70 32.45 32.83
N MET A 16 -20.81 33.31 31.82
CA MET A 16 -19.80 33.42 30.77
C MET A 16 -18.47 33.96 31.28
N VAL A 17 -18.49 35.01 32.10
CA VAL A 17 -17.26 35.56 32.71
C VAL A 17 -16.55 34.49 33.53
N ASP A 18 -17.31 33.71 34.29
CA ASP A 18 -16.78 32.62 35.09
C ASP A 18 -16.23 31.48 34.20
N LEU A 19 -16.89 31.14 33.09
CA LEU A 19 -16.43 30.15 32.09
C LEU A 19 -15.20 30.61 31.29
N GLU A 20 -15.07 31.91 31.02
CA GLU A 20 -13.92 32.50 30.32
C GLU A 20 -12.71 32.63 31.27
N SER A 21 -12.90 32.43 32.57
CA SER A 21 -11.82 32.48 33.56
C SER A 21 -10.88 31.26 33.51
N GLU A 22 -9.65 31.47 33.97
CA GLU A 22 -8.69 30.37 34.17
C GLU A 22 -8.98 29.55 35.44
N SER A 23 -9.94 29.96 36.27
CA SER A 23 -10.25 29.28 37.53
C SER A 23 -11.10 28.02 37.28
N PRO A 24 -10.58 26.80 37.53
CA PRO A 24 -11.35 25.58 37.34
C PRO A 24 -12.56 25.51 38.28
N VAL A 25 -12.46 26.09 39.48
CA VAL A 25 -13.57 26.14 40.45
C VAL A 25 -14.68 27.05 39.94
N ALA A 26 -14.34 28.21 39.37
CA ALA A 26 -15.32 29.12 38.77
C ALA A 26 -15.99 28.47 37.54
N ASN A 27 -15.19 27.80 36.70
CA ASN A 27 -15.69 27.06 35.54
C ASN A 27 -16.71 25.97 35.93
N VAL A 28 -16.45 25.21 37.00
CA VAL A 28 -17.37 24.18 37.51
C VAL A 28 -18.64 24.80 38.09
N ALA A 29 -18.52 25.88 38.87
CA ALA A 29 -19.68 26.57 39.43
C ALA A 29 -20.57 27.15 38.32
N ALA A 30 -19.97 27.78 37.31
CA ALA A 30 -20.66 28.34 36.16
C ALA A 30 -21.35 27.27 35.30
N MET A 31 -20.68 26.14 35.06
CA MET A 31 -21.26 24.99 34.38
C MET A 31 -22.50 24.45 35.12
N ASN A 32 -22.39 24.24 36.43
CA ASN A 32 -23.52 23.77 37.25
C ASN A 32 -24.69 24.77 37.23
N HIS A 33 -24.37 26.07 37.30
CA HIS A 33 -25.37 27.13 37.24
C HIS A 33 -26.06 27.18 35.86
N ALA A 34 -25.30 27.07 34.77
CA ALA A 34 -25.85 26.97 33.42
C ALA A 34 -26.77 25.76 33.28
N SER A 35 -26.31 24.57 33.72
CA SER A 35 -27.09 23.33 33.66
C SER A 35 -28.40 23.44 34.44
N ALA A 36 -28.41 24.12 35.60
CA ALA A 36 -29.61 24.34 36.38
C ALA A 36 -30.61 25.26 35.67
N LEU A 37 -30.15 26.35 35.05
CA LEU A 37 -31.01 27.26 34.28
C LEU A 37 -31.62 26.57 33.06
N ILE A 38 -30.83 25.77 32.34
CA ILE A 38 -31.28 25.00 31.17
C ILE A 38 -32.30 23.93 31.56
N ALA A 39 -32.11 23.26 32.70
CA ALA A 39 -33.06 22.26 33.20
C ALA A 39 -34.45 22.84 33.53
N VAL A 40 -34.52 24.13 33.91
CA VAL A 40 -35.77 24.86 34.15
C VAL A 40 -36.33 25.47 32.84
N GLY A 41 -35.72 25.17 31.68
CA GLY A 41 -36.19 25.60 30.37
C GLY A 41 -35.81 27.03 29.99
N LYS A 42 -34.91 27.68 30.76
CA LYS A 42 -34.41 29.03 30.43
C LYS A 42 -33.24 28.92 29.46
N LEU A 43 -33.42 29.45 28.25
CA LEU A 43 -32.35 29.63 27.27
C LEU A 43 -31.95 31.11 27.18
N PRO A 44 -30.65 31.41 27.05
CA PRO A 44 -30.18 32.78 26.82
C PRO A 44 -30.58 33.31 25.43
N GLU A 45 -30.48 34.62 25.23
CA GLU A 45 -30.63 35.24 23.92
C GLU A 45 -29.64 34.65 22.90
N PRO A 46 -29.94 34.64 21.59
CA PRO A 46 -29.19 33.84 20.63
C PRO A 46 -27.68 34.15 20.55
N LEU A 47 -27.30 35.43 20.68
CA LEU A 47 -25.88 35.83 20.70
C LEU A 47 -25.15 35.29 21.94
N LEU A 48 -25.83 35.32 23.09
CA LEU A 48 -25.31 34.80 24.37
C LEU A 48 -25.28 33.27 24.38
N LEU A 49 -26.20 32.62 23.68
CA LEU A 49 -26.25 31.17 23.51
C LEU A 49 -25.01 30.66 22.76
N CYS A 50 -24.68 31.26 21.62
CA CYS A 50 -23.48 30.89 20.85
C CYS A 50 -22.19 31.14 21.66
N ARG A 51 -22.12 32.24 22.42
CA ARG A 51 -20.97 32.54 23.29
C ARG A 51 -20.86 31.57 24.47
N LEU A 52 -21.98 31.17 25.08
CA LEU A 52 -22.03 30.13 26.11
C LEU A 52 -21.52 28.78 25.57
N ILE A 53 -21.97 28.38 24.38
CA ILE A 53 -21.52 27.16 23.70
C ILE A 53 -20.01 27.21 23.45
N ALA A 54 -19.48 28.34 22.97
CA ALA A 54 -18.05 28.53 22.75
C ALA A 54 -17.24 28.46 24.05
N GLY A 55 -17.72 29.07 25.13
CA GLY A 55 -17.09 29.00 26.47
C GLY A 55 -17.07 27.58 27.03
N LEU A 56 -18.18 26.85 26.91
CA LEU A 56 -18.26 25.43 27.29
C LEU A 56 -17.31 24.58 26.42
N GLY A 57 -17.30 24.79 25.11
CA GLY A 57 -16.39 24.11 24.17
C GLY A 57 -14.92 24.34 24.48
N SER A 58 -14.53 25.59 24.75
CA SER A 58 -13.16 25.97 25.15
C SER A 58 -12.71 25.26 26.42
N ASN A 59 -13.56 25.20 27.45
CA ASN A 59 -13.24 24.48 28.68
C ASN A 59 -13.15 22.95 28.49
N LEU A 60 -13.93 22.41 27.55
CA LEU A 60 -13.85 21.00 27.18
C LEU A 60 -12.54 20.67 26.44
N ALA A 61 -11.92 21.66 25.79
CA ALA A 61 -10.63 21.54 25.13
C ALA A 61 -9.42 21.62 26.08
N LYS A 62 -9.57 22.21 27.27
CA LYS A 62 -8.46 22.37 28.23
C LYS A 62 -7.95 20.99 28.72
N PRO A 63 -6.64 20.70 28.62
CA PRO A 63 -6.10 19.37 28.96
C PRO A 63 -6.16 19.07 30.45
N HIS A 64 -5.95 20.07 31.32
CA HIS A 64 -5.83 19.91 32.78
C HIS A 64 -7.17 19.80 33.54
N HIS A 65 -8.32 19.95 32.87
CA HIS A 65 -9.61 19.77 33.53
C HIS A 65 -9.88 18.29 33.83
N GLU A 66 -10.31 18.02 35.06
CA GLU A 66 -10.70 16.67 35.51
C GLU A 66 -11.81 16.07 34.64
N ILE A 67 -11.80 14.74 34.53
CA ILE A 67 -12.78 13.96 33.74
C ILE A 67 -14.22 14.27 34.17
N VAL A 68 -14.46 14.47 35.47
CA VAL A 68 -15.78 14.80 36.02
C VAL A 68 -16.29 16.14 35.48
N VAL A 69 -15.42 17.14 35.39
CA VAL A 69 -15.76 18.46 34.85
C VAL A 69 -16.07 18.37 33.36
N LYS A 70 -15.24 17.65 32.59
CA LYS A 70 -15.48 17.42 31.16
C LYS A 70 -16.81 16.71 30.89
N ARG A 71 -17.17 15.72 31.72
CA ARG A 71 -18.47 15.04 31.66
C ARG A 71 -19.63 16.00 31.95
N GLY A 72 -19.50 16.86 32.95
CA GLY A 72 -20.52 17.87 33.26
C GLY A 72 -20.75 18.87 32.12
N ILE A 73 -19.67 19.33 31.48
CA ILE A 73 -19.74 20.25 30.33
C ILE A 73 -20.45 19.56 29.15
N TYR A 74 -20.09 18.30 28.86
CA TYR A 74 -20.74 17.50 27.83
C TYR A 74 -22.26 17.36 28.09
N SER A 75 -22.65 16.99 29.31
CA SER A 75 -24.05 16.88 29.71
C SER A 75 -24.80 18.21 29.55
N THR A 76 -24.14 19.33 29.86
CA THR A 76 -24.71 20.67 29.69
C THR A 76 -24.93 21.00 28.22
N LEU A 77 -23.94 20.76 27.33
CA LEU A 77 -24.08 20.95 25.88
C LEU A 77 -25.21 20.10 25.28
N MET A 78 -25.38 18.86 25.75
CA MET A 78 -26.47 17.99 25.32
C MET A 78 -27.84 18.47 25.82
N ALA A 79 -27.91 19.01 27.03
CA ALA A 79 -29.12 19.63 27.56
C ALA A 79 -29.51 20.88 26.75
N ILE A 80 -28.54 21.72 26.38
CA ILE A 80 -28.77 22.88 25.48
C ILE A 80 -29.31 22.40 24.14
N LYS A 81 -28.68 21.40 23.52
CA LYS A 81 -29.14 20.82 22.25
C LYS A 81 -30.59 20.32 22.33
N ALA A 82 -30.92 19.58 23.38
CA ALA A 82 -32.29 19.10 23.59
C ALA A 82 -33.29 20.25 23.80
N ALA A 83 -32.91 21.28 24.56
CA ALA A 83 -33.73 22.47 24.79
C ALA A 83 -33.98 23.26 23.50
N ILE A 84 -32.99 23.41 22.61
CA ILE A 84 -33.17 24.08 21.31
C ILE A 84 -34.11 23.27 20.41
N ILE A 85 -33.92 21.94 20.33
CA ILE A 85 -34.78 21.07 19.52
C ILE A 85 -36.24 21.12 19.99
N ASN A 86 -36.46 21.09 21.31
CA ASN A 86 -37.81 21.13 21.88
C ASN A 86 -38.49 22.51 21.75
N ASN A 87 -37.72 23.60 21.66
CA ASN A 87 -38.22 24.98 21.54
C ASN A 87 -38.20 25.53 20.10
N HIS A 88 -38.00 24.69 19.08
CA HIS A 88 -37.80 25.08 17.68
C HIS A 88 -38.92 25.98 17.08
N ALA A 89 -40.10 26.03 17.70
CA ALA A 89 -41.22 26.89 17.25
C ALA A 89 -41.16 28.35 17.74
N ASN A 90 -40.35 28.67 18.77
CA ASN A 90 -40.38 29.98 19.46
C ASN A 90 -39.09 30.80 19.35
N MET A 91 -38.12 30.37 18.53
CA MET A 91 -36.83 31.06 18.34
C MET A 91 -36.53 31.31 16.86
N ASP A 92 -35.66 32.29 16.58
CA ASP A 92 -35.18 32.59 15.22
C ASP A 92 -34.46 31.37 14.62
N SER A 93 -35.01 30.86 13.51
CA SER A 93 -34.55 29.63 12.84
C SER A 93 -33.05 29.64 12.48
N SER A 94 -32.51 30.80 12.08
CA SER A 94 -31.09 30.96 11.74
C SER A 94 -30.18 30.78 12.96
N ALA A 95 -30.51 31.43 14.07
CA ALA A 95 -29.66 31.41 15.27
C ALA A 95 -29.73 30.06 16.00
N CYS A 96 -30.89 29.38 15.96
CA CYS A 96 -31.00 27.98 16.37
C CYS A 96 -30.11 27.06 15.53
N GLY A 97 -30.07 27.26 14.21
CA GLY A 97 -29.20 26.53 13.30
C GLY A 97 -27.71 26.72 13.62
N GLU A 98 -27.29 27.97 13.82
CA GLU A 98 -25.91 28.31 14.20
C GLU A 98 -25.52 27.71 15.56
N ALA A 99 -26.39 27.79 16.56
CA ALA A 99 -26.15 27.21 17.88
C ALA A 99 -26.05 25.68 17.83
N LEU A 100 -26.94 25.00 17.10
CA LEU A 100 -26.87 23.55 16.91
C LEU A 100 -25.60 23.13 16.16
N HIS A 101 -25.21 23.89 15.14
CA HIS A 101 -23.95 23.67 14.42
C HIS A 101 -22.74 23.87 15.34
N ALA A 102 -22.71 24.94 16.14
CA ALA A 102 -21.63 25.22 17.09
C ALA A 102 -21.50 24.13 18.16
N ILE A 103 -22.61 23.63 18.71
CA ILE A 103 -22.62 22.48 19.62
C ILE A 103 -22.05 21.25 18.92
N GLN A 104 -22.49 20.99 17.69
CA GLN A 104 -21.99 19.86 16.90
C GLN A 104 -20.47 19.97 16.68
N CYS A 105 -19.94 21.14 16.33
CA CYS A 105 -18.50 21.38 16.20
C CYS A 105 -17.73 21.13 17.51
N CYS A 106 -18.24 21.64 18.64
CA CYS A 106 -17.62 21.42 19.95
C CYS A 106 -17.57 19.93 20.33
N LEU A 107 -18.65 19.20 20.07
CA LEU A 107 -18.71 17.77 20.37
C LEU A 107 -17.80 16.94 19.45
N VAL A 108 -17.71 17.31 18.16
CA VAL A 108 -16.81 16.69 17.18
C VAL A 108 -15.36 16.78 17.65
N ASP A 109 -14.91 17.98 18.04
CA ASP A 109 -13.55 18.26 18.50
C ASP A 109 -13.19 17.48 19.79
N VAL A 110 -14.18 17.22 20.65
CA VAL A 110 -13.98 16.54 21.93
C VAL A 110 -13.92 15.03 21.76
N VAL A 111 -14.82 14.46 20.97
CA VAL A 111 -14.76 13.03 20.64
C VAL A 111 -13.49 12.74 19.86
N PHE A 112 -13.05 13.65 18.98
CA PHE A 112 -11.76 13.56 18.31
C PHE A 112 -10.60 13.52 19.31
N ARG A 113 -10.56 14.42 20.30
CA ARG A 113 -9.59 14.36 21.42
C ARG A 113 -9.67 13.07 22.23
N CYS A 114 -10.86 12.55 22.51
CA CYS A 114 -11.04 11.28 23.22
C CYS A 114 -10.53 10.09 22.41
N ILE A 115 -10.80 10.08 21.10
CA ILE A 115 -10.25 9.09 20.16
C ILE A 115 -8.71 9.14 20.19
N HIS A 116 -8.11 10.34 20.22
CA HIS A 116 -6.67 10.50 20.31
C HIS A 116 -6.06 10.00 21.62
N ARG A 117 -6.80 10.06 22.73
CA ARG A 117 -6.31 9.65 24.04
C ARG A 117 -6.36 8.12 24.24
N ASP A 118 -7.43 7.49 23.76
CA ASP A 118 -7.75 6.09 24.09
C ASP A 118 -8.07 5.24 22.82
N ILE A 119 -7.20 5.32 21.79
CA ILE A 119 -7.37 4.77 20.43
C ILE A 119 -7.78 3.28 20.40
N SER A 120 -7.13 2.43 21.20
CA SER A 120 -7.39 0.99 21.24
C SER A 120 -8.69 0.64 21.98
N MET A 121 -9.13 1.51 22.91
CA MET A 121 -10.30 1.30 23.76
C MET A 121 -11.59 1.83 23.14
N VAL A 122 -11.53 2.50 21.98
CA VAL A 122 -12.72 2.97 21.25
C VAL A 122 -13.72 1.84 20.99
N ARG A 123 -13.24 0.61 20.80
CA ARG A 123 -14.09 -0.58 20.65
C ARG A 123 -14.90 -0.95 21.91
N LEU A 124 -14.45 -0.52 23.09
CA LEU A 124 -15.11 -0.78 24.36
C LEU A 124 -16.17 0.29 24.70
N TRP A 125 -16.28 1.35 23.90
CA TRP A 125 -17.27 2.40 24.11
C TRP A 125 -18.70 1.88 23.90
N SER A 126 -19.70 2.65 24.33
CA SER A 126 -21.10 2.31 24.05
C SER A 126 -21.35 2.27 22.54
N ILE A 127 -22.36 1.51 22.10
CA ILE A 127 -22.71 1.41 20.66
C ILE A 127 -22.93 2.81 20.07
N GLN A 128 -23.64 3.68 20.79
CA GLN A 128 -23.95 5.03 20.33
C GLN A 128 -22.69 5.90 20.20
N ASP A 129 -21.74 5.77 21.12
CA ASP A 129 -20.48 6.50 21.08
C ASP A 129 -19.58 5.99 19.95
N GLN A 130 -19.55 4.68 19.71
CA GLN A 130 -18.83 4.08 18.56
C GLN A 130 -19.40 4.58 17.22
N LEU A 131 -20.72 4.58 17.06
CA LEU A 131 -21.36 5.11 15.85
C LEU A 131 -21.11 6.61 15.67
N THR A 132 -21.03 7.36 16.77
CA THR A 132 -20.68 8.78 16.76
C THR A 132 -19.22 8.98 16.37
N ALA A 133 -18.30 8.15 16.91
CA ALA A 133 -16.89 8.14 16.55
C ALA A 133 -16.67 7.84 15.06
N VAL A 134 -17.35 6.82 14.50
CA VAL A 134 -17.33 6.52 13.06
C VAL A 134 -17.71 7.77 12.26
N LYS A 135 -18.84 8.42 12.58
CA LYS A 135 -19.28 9.62 11.85
C LYS A 135 -18.26 10.76 11.91
N ILE A 136 -17.65 10.96 13.07
CA ILE A 136 -16.67 12.03 13.30
C ILE A 136 -15.40 11.77 12.52
N ILE A 137 -14.86 10.56 12.61
CA ILE A 137 -13.67 10.14 11.86
C ILE A 137 -13.92 10.26 10.36
N CYS A 138 -15.08 9.81 9.88
CA CYS A 138 -15.47 9.94 8.47
C CYS A 138 -15.58 11.40 8.03
N ASN A 139 -16.14 12.28 8.86
CA ASN A 139 -16.24 13.70 8.54
C ASN A 139 -14.85 14.33 8.49
N PHE A 140 -13.97 13.99 9.42
CA PHE A 140 -12.59 14.44 9.46
C PHE A 140 -11.82 14.09 8.17
N PHE A 141 -11.87 12.81 7.74
CA PHE A 141 -11.21 12.38 6.50
C PHE A 141 -11.75 13.08 5.24
N ARG A 142 -13.03 13.45 5.21
CA ARG A 142 -13.61 14.22 4.09
C ARG A 142 -13.20 15.69 4.11
N SER A 143 -13.08 16.28 5.30
CA SER A 143 -12.79 17.71 5.45
C SER A 143 -11.30 18.05 5.35
N SER A 144 -10.39 17.11 5.64
CA SER A 144 -8.95 17.34 5.57
C SER A 144 -8.18 16.15 4.99
N PRO A 145 -8.13 16.02 3.64
CA PRO A 145 -7.35 14.98 2.95
C PRO A 145 -5.85 15.03 3.27
N GLU A 146 -5.30 16.22 3.56
CA GLU A 146 -3.88 16.42 3.85
C GLU A 146 -3.47 15.89 5.24
N SER A 147 -4.43 15.63 6.13
CA SER A 147 -4.20 15.16 7.51
C SER A 147 -4.20 13.62 7.68
N ILE A 148 -4.23 12.86 6.58
CA ILE A 148 -4.26 11.38 6.56
C ILE A 148 -3.02 10.73 7.19
N ASN A 149 -1.96 11.50 7.42
CA ASN A 149 -0.80 11.05 8.17
C ASN A 149 -1.06 10.93 9.68
N ASP A 150 -2.23 11.34 10.20
CA ASP A 150 -2.61 11.01 11.56
C ASP A 150 -3.03 9.54 11.66
N THR A 151 -2.01 8.69 11.77
CA THR A 151 -2.11 7.23 11.97
C THR A 151 -3.05 6.86 13.11
N ARG A 152 -3.33 7.77 14.05
CA ARG A 152 -4.23 7.55 15.18
C ARG A 152 -5.70 7.45 14.74
N CYS A 153 -6.16 8.29 13.81
CA CYS A 153 -7.54 8.23 13.31
C CYS A 153 -7.76 6.97 12.46
N VAL A 154 -6.78 6.63 11.63
CA VAL A 154 -6.75 5.38 10.84
C VAL A 154 -6.82 4.17 11.77
N THR A 155 -6.00 4.14 12.83
CA THR A 155 -5.96 3.04 13.80
C THR A 155 -7.25 2.96 14.62
N ALA A 156 -7.83 4.10 15.02
CA ALA A 156 -9.12 4.14 15.71
C ALA A 156 -10.24 3.59 14.83
N PHE A 157 -10.27 3.99 13.56
CA PHE A 157 -11.25 3.48 12.59
C PHE A 157 -11.07 1.97 12.36
N ALA A 158 -9.83 1.50 12.23
CA ALA A 158 -9.52 0.07 12.10
C ALA A 158 -9.94 -0.71 13.37
N SER A 159 -9.80 -0.11 14.56
CA SER A 159 -10.27 -0.70 15.82
C SER A 159 -11.80 -0.82 15.88
N LEU A 160 -12.51 0.19 15.36
CA LEU A 160 -13.98 0.19 15.22
C LEU A 160 -14.48 -0.87 14.22
N MET A 161 -13.74 -1.13 13.14
CA MET A 161 -14.06 -2.21 12.18
C MET A 161 -14.04 -3.60 12.80
N LEU A 162 -13.34 -3.78 13.92
CA LEU A 162 -13.28 -5.03 14.67
C LEU A 162 -14.27 -5.05 15.86
N SER A 163 -15.20 -4.09 15.93
CA SER A 163 -16.21 -4.03 16.99
C SER A 163 -17.01 -5.32 17.10
N PRO A 164 -17.34 -5.79 18.32
CA PRO A 164 -18.26 -6.91 18.49
C PRO A 164 -19.69 -6.58 18.01
N GLN A 165 -19.98 -5.31 17.73
CA GLN A 165 -21.31 -4.83 17.39
C GLN A 165 -21.46 -4.69 15.87
N ILE A 166 -22.31 -5.55 15.29
CA ILE A 166 -22.53 -5.61 13.83
C ILE A 166 -23.00 -4.27 13.25
N SER A 167 -23.78 -3.49 14.01
CA SER A 167 -24.24 -2.16 13.58
C SER A 167 -23.09 -1.18 13.36
N VAL A 168 -22.03 -1.25 14.17
CA VAL A 168 -20.83 -0.42 14.05
C VAL A 168 -20.00 -0.86 12.85
N VAL A 169 -19.82 -2.17 12.67
CA VAL A 169 -19.12 -2.73 11.50
C VAL A 169 -19.82 -2.34 10.20
N CYS A 170 -21.14 -2.48 10.13
CA CYS A 170 -21.94 -2.04 8.97
C CYS A 170 -21.82 -0.55 8.70
N ALA A 171 -21.78 0.30 9.74
CA ALA A 171 -21.54 1.72 9.57
C ALA A 171 -20.14 2.02 8.99
N CYS A 172 -19.11 1.28 9.42
CA CYS A 172 -17.76 1.38 8.85
C CYS A 172 -17.75 0.96 7.37
N MET A 173 -18.37 -0.17 7.02
CA MET A 173 -18.45 -0.65 5.63
C MET A 173 -19.19 0.30 4.69
N GLY A 174 -20.31 0.87 5.16
CA GLY A 174 -21.13 1.80 4.38
C GLY A 174 -20.42 3.12 4.13
N THR A 175 -19.52 3.53 5.03
CA THR A 175 -18.77 4.78 4.89
C THR A 175 -17.51 4.63 4.04
N LEU A 176 -16.87 3.46 4.05
CA LEU A 176 -15.56 3.25 3.41
C LEU A 176 -15.45 3.71 1.94
N PRO A 177 -16.41 3.43 1.03
CA PRO A 177 -16.33 3.90 -0.35
C PRO A 177 -16.34 5.43 -0.46
N SER A 178 -17.06 6.10 0.44
CA SER A 178 -17.15 7.57 0.47
C SER A 178 -15.91 8.24 1.08
N LEU A 179 -15.00 7.45 1.66
CA LEU A 179 -13.72 7.89 2.23
C LEU A 179 -12.54 7.59 1.30
N SER A 180 -12.81 7.07 0.11
CA SER A 180 -11.81 6.60 -0.85
C SER A 180 -11.05 7.67 -1.67
N PRO A 181 -11.26 9.01 -1.60
CA PRO A 181 -10.59 9.90 -2.56
C PRO A 181 -9.08 10.09 -2.29
N VAL A 182 -8.49 9.44 -1.27
CA VAL A 182 -7.06 9.50 -1.01
C VAL A 182 -6.47 8.11 -0.89
N SER A 183 -5.66 7.74 -1.87
CA SER A 183 -5.03 6.42 -1.95
C SER A 183 -4.24 6.02 -0.70
N GLY A 184 -3.56 7.00 -0.08
CA GLY A 184 -2.82 6.81 1.16
C GLY A 184 -3.68 6.31 2.34
N PHE A 185 -4.96 6.68 2.39
CA PHE A 185 -5.85 6.22 3.46
C PHE A 185 -6.12 4.72 3.37
N ALA A 186 -6.45 4.21 2.19
CA ALA A 186 -6.77 2.80 2.02
C ALA A 186 -5.57 1.89 2.34
N PHE A 187 -4.35 2.26 1.94
CA PHE A 187 -3.14 1.52 2.35
C PHE A 187 -2.92 1.55 3.86
N ALA A 188 -2.99 2.74 4.48
CA ALA A 188 -2.82 2.88 5.92
C ALA A 188 -3.90 2.10 6.70
N MET A 189 -5.14 2.10 6.20
CA MET A 189 -6.25 1.35 6.78
C MET A 189 -6.05 -0.16 6.68
N THR A 190 -5.71 -0.68 5.51
CA THR A 190 -5.45 -2.11 5.30
C THR A 190 -4.31 -2.58 6.22
N ARG A 191 -3.19 -1.84 6.27
CA ARG A 191 -2.06 -2.12 7.17
C ARG A 191 -2.49 -2.12 8.64
N ALA A 192 -3.16 -1.06 9.09
CA ALA A 192 -3.60 -0.94 10.49
C ALA A 192 -4.57 -2.06 10.89
N TYR A 193 -5.51 -2.39 10.00
CA TYR A 193 -6.49 -3.43 10.23
C TYR A 193 -5.86 -4.83 10.32
N CYS A 194 -4.94 -5.17 9.40
CA CYS A 194 -4.17 -6.42 9.43
C CYS A 194 -3.32 -6.55 10.70
N ASN A 195 -2.64 -5.48 11.12
CA ASN A 195 -1.88 -5.44 12.37
C ASN A 195 -2.78 -5.68 13.60
N LEU A 196 -3.96 -5.08 13.63
CA LEU A 196 -4.92 -5.29 14.71
C LEU A 196 -5.50 -6.71 14.71
N LEU A 197 -5.75 -7.32 13.55
CA LEU A 197 -6.18 -8.72 13.46
C LEU A 197 -5.11 -9.67 14.02
N LYS A 198 -3.83 -9.40 13.76
CA LYS A 198 -2.73 -10.16 14.35
C LYS A 198 -2.69 -10.02 15.87
N ALA A 199 -2.76 -8.78 16.37
CA ALA A 199 -2.65 -8.48 17.80
C ALA A 199 -3.89 -8.89 18.61
N PHE A 200 -5.09 -8.78 18.01
CA PHE A 200 -6.37 -9.06 18.66
C PHE A 200 -7.22 -9.99 17.79
N PRO A 201 -6.95 -11.30 17.80
CA PRO A 201 -7.71 -12.28 17.03
C PRO A 201 -9.19 -12.27 17.41
N PRO A 202 -10.11 -12.46 16.43
CA PRO A 202 -11.54 -12.53 16.71
C PRO A 202 -11.86 -13.75 17.58
N GLN A 203 -12.72 -13.53 18.59
CA GLN A 203 -13.02 -14.52 19.64
C GLN A 203 -14.40 -15.18 19.49
N SER A 204 -15.22 -14.72 18.54
CA SER A 204 -16.57 -15.23 18.30
C SER A 204 -16.86 -15.42 16.82
N SER A 205 -17.81 -16.29 16.48
CA SER A 205 -18.24 -16.52 15.08
C SER A 205 -18.68 -15.23 14.39
N ILE A 206 -19.40 -14.36 15.10
CA ILE A 206 -19.84 -13.05 14.57
C ILE A 206 -18.64 -12.15 14.25
N GLN A 207 -17.62 -12.11 15.12
CA GLN A 207 -16.41 -11.34 14.87
C GLN A 207 -15.59 -11.92 13.72
N ILE A 208 -15.53 -13.25 13.57
CA ILE A 208 -14.87 -13.91 12.44
C ILE A 208 -15.56 -13.53 11.13
N CYS A 209 -16.89 -13.65 11.05
CA CYS A 209 -17.66 -13.26 9.86
C CYS A 209 -17.47 -11.78 9.52
N SER A 210 -17.49 -10.92 10.53
CA SER A 210 -17.23 -9.47 10.36
C SER A 210 -15.83 -9.23 9.82
N ALA A 211 -14.82 -9.94 10.34
CA ALA A 211 -13.45 -9.78 9.91
C ALA A 211 -13.26 -10.17 8.44
N VAL A 212 -13.82 -11.30 8.04
CA VAL A 212 -13.82 -11.79 6.66
C VAL A 212 -14.46 -10.78 5.70
N LEU A 213 -15.65 -10.28 6.04
CA LEU A 213 -16.38 -9.31 5.23
C LEU A 213 -15.61 -7.98 5.07
N MET A 214 -14.95 -7.54 6.15
CA MET A 214 -14.11 -6.35 6.12
C MET A 214 -12.87 -6.53 5.23
N LEU A 215 -12.23 -7.70 5.26
CA LEU A 215 -11.10 -8.03 4.37
C LEU A 215 -11.53 -8.01 2.89
N ASP A 216 -12.69 -8.60 2.56
CA ASP A 216 -13.24 -8.57 1.20
C ASP A 216 -13.51 -7.12 0.75
N ARG A 217 -13.99 -6.27 1.66
CA ARG A 217 -14.23 -4.85 1.36
C ARG A 217 -12.93 -4.08 1.15
N LEU A 218 -11.91 -4.33 1.96
CA LEU A 218 -10.58 -3.72 1.82
C LEU A 218 -9.89 -4.17 0.53
N LYS A 219 -10.08 -5.44 0.11
CA LYS A 219 -9.64 -5.95 -1.20
C LYS A 219 -10.17 -5.07 -2.32
N HIS A 220 -11.48 -4.93 -2.38
CA HIS A 220 -12.14 -4.18 -3.44
C HIS A 220 -11.65 -2.73 -3.54
N ILE A 221 -11.48 -2.05 -2.40
CA ILE A 221 -11.00 -0.66 -2.37
C ILE A 221 -9.53 -0.59 -2.76
N SER A 222 -8.70 -1.50 -2.24
CA SER A 222 -7.26 -1.50 -2.52
C SER A 222 -6.96 -1.73 -4.00
N MET A 223 -7.71 -2.62 -4.65
CA MET A 223 -7.58 -2.89 -6.08
C MET A 223 -7.94 -1.71 -6.99
N THR A 224 -8.58 -0.65 -6.49
CA THR A 224 -8.78 0.58 -7.29
C THR A 224 -7.51 1.42 -7.43
N MET A 225 -6.41 1.02 -6.78
CA MET A 225 -5.19 1.81 -6.65
C MET A 225 -3.93 1.04 -7.10
N VAL A 226 -4.09 0.07 -8.00
CA VAL A 226 -2.99 -0.78 -8.49
C VAL A 226 -1.84 0.06 -9.07
N ASP A 227 -2.14 1.18 -9.71
CA ASP A 227 -1.12 2.06 -10.31
C ASP A 227 -0.35 2.92 -9.29
N HIS A 228 -0.70 2.85 -8.00
CA HIS A 228 -0.07 3.68 -6.98
C HIS A 228 1.31 3.12 -6.57
N PRO A 229 2.38 3.93 -6.46
CA PRO A 229 3.73 3.44 -6.16
C PRO A 229 3.87 2.60 -4.88
N ARG A 230 3.07 2.92 -3.85
CA ARG A 230 3.03 2.17 -2.56
C ARG A 230 2.22 0.86 -2.61
N PHE A 231 1.63 0.50 -3.76
CA PHE A 231 0.85 -0.73 -3.87
C PHE A 231 1.74 -1.97 -3.70
N ASP A 232 2.99 -1.89 -4.17
CA ASP A 232 3.98 -2.97 -4.05
C ASP A 232 4.19 -3.41 -2.58
N ASP A 233 4.25 -2.46 -1.65
CA ASP A 233 4.44 -2.70 -0.21
C ASP A 233 3.23 -3.36 0.47
N LEU A 234 2.03 -3.22 -0.11
CA LEU A 234 0.78 -3.59 0.53
C LEU A 234 0.65 -5.11 0.73
N ALA A 235 1.12 -5.90 -0.24
CA ALA A 235 1.10 -7.37 -0.14
C ALA A 235 1.93 -7.85 1.07
N LEU A 236 3.10 -7.26 1.27
CA LEU A 236 4.00 -7.57 2.38
C LEU A 236 3.40 -7.15 3.74
N ASP A 237 2.77 -5.99 3.81
CA ASP A 237 2.06 -5.54 5.01
C ASP A 237 0.93 -6.50 5.42
N VAL A 238 0.18 -7.00 4.42
CA VAL A 238 -0.95 -7.91 4.65
C VAL A 238 -0.47 -9.30 5.08
N LEU A 239 0.62 -9.82 4.50
CA LEU A 239 1.23 -11.10 4.89
C LEU A 239 1.51 -11.19 6.39
N GLY A 240 1.85 -10.07 7.04
CA GLY A 240 2.06 -10.01 8.48
C GLY A 240 0.87 -10.51 9.32
N ALA A 241 -0.36 -10.47 8.79
CA ALA A 241 -1.57 -10.95 9.44
C ALA A 241 -1.75 -12.48 9.47
N LEU A 242 -0.91 -13.25 8.77
CA LEU A 242 -0.91 -14.72 8.84
C LEU A 242 -0.63 -15.26 10.26
N GLY A 243 0.00 -14.45 11.11
CA GLY A 243 0.16 -14.74 12.54
C GLY A 243 -1.17 -14.86 13.32
N ASN A 244 -2.32 -14.52 12.73
CA ASN A 244 -3.63 -14.75 13.35
C ASN A 244 -3.97 -16.26 13.39
N PRO A 245 -4.42 -16.84 14.51
CA PRO A 245 -4.66 -18.29 14.63
C PRO A 245 -5.94 -18.80 13.92
N ILE A 246 -6.79 -17.91 13.41
CA ILE A 246 -8.10 -18.27 12.83
C ILE A 246 -7.97 -18.55 11.34
N PHE A 247 -8.25 -19.79 10.92
CA PHE A 247 -8.12 -20.22 9.53
C PHE A 247 -8.98 -19.45 8.53
N ALA A 248 -10.22 -19.11 8.87
CA ALA A 248 -11.06 -18.30 8.00
C ALA A 248 -10.44 -16.91 7.72
N VAL A 249 -9.72 -16.34 8.70
CA VAL A 249 -9.00 -15.08 8.53
C VAL A 249 -7.73 -15.30 7.71
N ARG A 250 -6.93 -16.32 8.02
CA ARG A 250 -5.73 -16.69 7.24
C ARG A 250 -6.03 -16.91 5.77
N LYS A 251 -7.07 -17.67 5.44
CA LYS A 251 -7.51 -17.90 4.07
C LYS A 251 -7.79 -16.57 3.35
N LYS A 252 -8.57 -15.68 3.99
CA LYS A 252 -8.86 -14.37 3.41
C LYS A 252 -7.66 -13.45 3.29
N VAL A 253 -6.68 -13.57 4.19
CA VAL A 253 -5.40 -12.87 4.10
C VAL A 253 -4.62 -13.38 2.89
N LEU A 254 -4.54 -14.70 2.67
CA LEU A 254 -3.90 -15.28 1.47
C LEU A 254 -4.59 -14.84 0.18
N ASP A 255 -5.93 -14.93 0.10
CA ASP A 255 -6.73 -14.43 -1.03
C ASP A 255 -6.48 -12.94 -1.34
N LEU A 256 -6.14 -12.17 -0.30
CA LEU A 256 -5.85 -10.74 -0.39
C LEU A 256 -4.43 -10.50 -0.91
N VAL A 257 -3.44 -11.21 -0.36
CA VAL A 257 -2.04 -11.16 -0.80
C VAL A 257 -1.92 -11.50 -2.28
N VAL A 258 -2.54 -12.60 -2.71
CA VAL A 258 -2.50 -13.02 -4.12
C VAL A 258 -3.10 -11.94 -5.04
N SER A 259 -4.15 -11.24 -4.60
CA SER A 259 -4.73 -10.16 -5.39
C SER A 259 -3.91 -8.87 -5.42
N PHE A 260 -2.92 -8.74 -4.55
CA PHE A 260 -2.02 -7.58 -4.47
C PHE A 260 -0.64 -7.86 -5.05
N LEU A 261 -0.48 -9.01 -5.71
CA LEU A 261 0.78 -9.32 -6.37
C LEU A 261 1.07 -8.31 -7.47
N THR A 262 2.33 -7.93 -7.54
CA THR A 262 2.94 -7.17 -8.61
C THR A 262 4.21 -7.89 -9.04
N PRO A 263 4.74 -7.62 -10.24
CA PRO A 263 6.03 -8.17 -10.65
C PRO A 263 7.16 -7.87 -9.65
N VAL A 264 7.06 -6.78 -8.88
CA VAL A 264 8.07 -6.36 -7.90
C VAL A 264 7.98 -7.16 -6.61
N ASN A 265 6.77 -7.33 -6.06
CA ASN A 265 6.61 -7.91 -4.73
C ASN A 265 6.47 -9.44 -4.74
N VAL A 266 6.15 -10.05 -5.89
CA VAL A 266 5.81 -11.47 -5.97
C VAL A 266 6.91 -12.39 -5.45
N GLY A 267 8.18 -12.04 -5.65
CA GLY A 267 9.30 -12.84 -5.14
C GLY A 267 9.43 -12.86 -3.65
N ASP A 268 9.35 -11.68 -3.05
CA ASP A 268 9.34 -11.55 -1.61
C ASP A 268 8.13 -12.25 -1.01
N VAL A 269 6.96 -12.12 -1.64
CA VAL A 269 5.74 -12.80 -1.20
C VAL A 269 5.90 -14.33 -1.25
N VAL A 270 6.30 -14.91 -2.37
CA VAL A 270 6.46 -16.37 -2.50
C VAL A 270 7.52 -16.88 -1.54
N ARG A 271 8.67 -16.20 -1.43
CA ARG A 271 9.72 -16.55 -0.47
C ARG A 271 9.21 -16.54 0.97
N LEU A 272 8.43 -15.54 1.36
CA LEU A 272 7.83 -15.47 2.70
C LEU A 272 6.80 -16.58 2.92
N LEU A 273 6.00 -16.93 1.91
CA LEU A 273 5.04 -18.04 1.99
C LEU A 273 5.73 -19.40 2.11
N MET A 274 6.81 -19.62 1.36
CA MET A 274 7.63 -20.84 1.48
C MET A 274 8.24 -20.96 2.88
N ASN A 275 8.83 -19.88 3.40
CA ASN A 275 9.36 -19.87 4.76
C ASN A 275 8.27 -20.17 5.81
N GLU A 276 7.07 -19.60 5.66
CA GLU A 276 5.94 -19.87 6.55
C GLU A 276 5.46 -21.33 6.44
N LEU A 277 5.49 -21.92 5.24
CA LEU A 277 5.15 -23.33 5.01
C LEU A 277 6.14 -24.26 5.70
N ASP A 278 7.45 -23.99 5.59
CA ASP A 278 8.50 -24.75 6.28
C ASP A 278 8.35 -24.66 7.80
N LEU A 279 8.05 -23.46 8.32
CA LEU A 279 7.75 -23.25 9.73
C LEU A 279 6.49 -24.02 10.16
N ALA A 280 5.44 -24.02 9.35
CA ALA A 280 4.21 -24.75 9.64
C ALA A 280 4.37 -26.28 9.59
N ALA A 281 5.23 -26.79 8.71
CA ALA A 281 5.59 -28.20 8.61
C ALA A 281 6.42 -28.66 9.82
N THR A 282 7.42 -27.86 10.22
CA THR A 282 8.31 -28.19 11.34
C THR A 282 7.65 -28.05 12.71
N ALA A 283 6.68 -27.14 12.86
CA ALA A 283 5.99 -26.88 14.12
C ALA A 283 4.73 -27.75 14.35
N ASP A 284 4.49 -28.80 13.54
CA ASP A 284 3.31 -29.68 13.59
C ASP A 284 1.98 -28.88 13.59
N ILE A 285 1.94 -27.79 12.82
CA ILE A 285 0.72 -27.00 12.63
C ILE A 285 -0.23 -27.81 11.75
N ARG A 286 -1.55 -27.68 11.97
CA ARG A 286 -2.57 -28.48 11.26
C ARG A 286 -2.37 -28.45 9.74
N ILE A 287 -2.51 -29.63 9.12
CA ILE A 287 -2.41 -29.87 7.67
C ILE A 287 -3.27 -28.90 6.85
N GLU A 288 -4.45 -28.53 7.36
CA GLU A 288 -5.33 -27.52 6.71
C GLU A 288 -4.61 -26.20 6.44
N TYR A 289 -3.68 -25.76 7.31
CA TYR A 289 -2.92 -24.53 7.09
C TYR A 289 -1.84 -24.68 6.04
N GLN A 290 -1.14 -25.82 6.05
CA GLN A 290 -0.12 -26.16 5.06
C GLN A 290 -0.75 -26.19 3.66
N GLN A 291 -1.91 -26.84 3.51
CA GLN A 291 -2.66 -26.88 2.25
C GLN A 291 -3.04 -25.47 1.76
N MET A 292 -3.49 -24.58 2.66
CA MET A 292 -3.80 -23.20 2.27
C MET A 292 -2.55 -22.43 1.79
N LEU A 293 -1.39 -22.67 2.39
CA LEU A 293 -0.13 -22.06 1.95
C LEU A 293 0.32 -22.61 0.60
N GLU A 294 0.25 -23.94 0.40
CA GLU A 294 0.55 -24.59 -0.89
C GLU A 294 -0.37 -24.09 -2.01
N GLU A 295 -1.67 -23.97 -1.75
CA GLU A 295 -2.64 -23.40 -2.69
C GLU A 295 -2.27 -21.95 -3.06
N ALA A 296 -1.94 -21.12 -2.08
CA ALA A 296 -1.56 -19.72 -2.32
C ALA A 296 -0.23 -19.59 -3.10
N ILE A 297 0.76 -20.43 -2.81
CA ILE A 297 2.02 -20.49 -3.57
C ILE A 297 1.75 -20.89 -5.02
N THR A 298 0.90 -21.90 -5.22
CA THR A 298 0.47 -22.33 -6.56
C THR A 298 -0.26 -21.22 -7.30
N GLU A 299 -1.11 -20.46 -6.60
CA GLU A 299 -1.80 -19.32 -7.19
C GLU A 299 -0.82 -18.20 -7.57
N CYS A 300 0.19 -17.91 -6.74
CA CYS A 300 1.27 -16.98 -7.08
C CYS A 300 2.02 -17.44 -8.34
N HIS A 301 2.35 -18.73 -8.42
CA HIS A 301 3.00 -19.34 -9.60
C HIS A 301 2.13 -19.29 -10.86
N SER A 302 0.81 -19.31 -10.74
CA SER A 302 -0.09 -19.19 -11.90
C SER A 302 -0.36 -17.73 -12.31
N ALA A 303 -0.27 -16.78 -11.37
CA ALA A 303 -0.44 -15.36 -11.64
C ALA A 303 0.69 -14.75 -12.48
N TYR A 304 1.91 -15.30 -12.38
CA TYR A 304 3.07 -14.88 -13.17
C TYR A 304 3.63 -16.08 -13.93
N ARG A 305 3.95 -15.91 -15.22
CA ARG A 305 4.49 -16.99 -16.06
C ARG A 305 5.63 -17.73 -15.31
N GLU A 306 5.56 -19.06 -15.24
CA GLU A 306 6.54 -19.91 -14.51
C GLU A 306 8.01 -19.53 -14.77
N SER A 307 8.31 -19.17 -16.03
CA SER A 307 9.64 -18.76 -16.47
C SER A 307 10.15 -17.46 -15.83
N ILE A 308 9.26 -16.59 -15.36
CA ILE A 308 9.60 -15.34 -14.66
C ILE A 308 9.75 -15.60 -13.16
N MET A 309 8.95 -16.53 -12.61
CA MET A 309 9.00 -16.88 -11.19
C MET A 309 10.34 -17.51 -10.77
N GLN A 310 10.91 -18.39 -11.60
CA GLN A 310 12.22 -19.01 -11.31
C GLN A 310 13.34 -17.97 -11.15
N PHE A 311 13.30 -16.87 -11.93
CA PHE A 311 14.26 -15.78 -11.77
C PHE A 311 14.01 -14.94 -10.55
N ILE A 312 12.74 -14.71 -10.22
CA ILE A 312 12.36 -13.89 -9.08
C ILE A 312 12.83 -14.54 -7.75
N LEU A 313 12.83 -15.88 -7.67
CA LEU A 313 13.21 -16.61 -6.47
C LEU A 313 14.72 -16.78 -6.31
N ASP A 314 15.50 -16.55 -7.37
CA ASP A 314 16.95 -16.69 -7.34
C ASP A 314 17.66 -15.38 -6.93
N PRO A 315 18.48 -15.37 -5.86
CA PRO A 315 19.20 -14.18 -5.42
C PRO A 315 20.06 -13.51 -6.51
N LYS A 316 20.60 -14.29 -7.46
CA LYS A 316 21.39 -13.80 -8.61
C LYS A 316 20.57 -12.92 -9.54
N TYR A 317 19.25 -13.15 -9.61
CA TYR A 317 18.32 -12.51 -10.54
C TYR A 317 17.38 -11.51 -9.88
N THR A 318 17.67 -11.08 -8.65
CA THR A 318 16.93 -10.04 -7.91
C THR A 318 16.68 -8.74 -8.71
N VAL A 319 17.55 -8.41 -9.66
CA VAL A 319 17.44 -7.21 -10.52
C VAL A 319 16.62 -7.43 -11.81
N PHE A 320 16.26 -8.67 -12.14
CA PHE A 320 15.59 -9.04 -13.41
C PHE A 320 14.29 -8.29 -13.63
N ILE A 321 13.46 -8.13 -12.59
CA ILE A 321 12.21 -7.37 -12.67
C ILE A 321 12.46 -5.88 -12.91
N GLY A 322 13.48 -5.32 -12.26
CA GLY A 322 13.90 -3.94 -12.48
C GLY A 322 14.28 -3.70 -13.94
N CYS A 323 15.04 -4.62 -14.52
CA CYS A 323 15.41 -4.62 -15.94
C CYS A 323 14.18 -4.68 -16.87
N ILE A 324 13.24 -5.59 -16.62
CA ILE A 324 12.02 -5.75 -17.40
C ILE A 324 11.20 -4.46 -17.38
N ARG A 325 10.90 -3.93 -16.19
CA ARG A 325 10.12 -2.70 -16.04
C ARG A 325 10.76 -1.50 -16.72
N TYR A 326 12.09 -1.42 -16.69
CA TYR A 326 12.82 -0.35 -17.38
C TYR A 326 12.57 -0.39 -18.89
N ILE A 327 12.64 -1.59 -19.49
CA ILE A 327 12.37 -1.78 -20.92
C ILE A 327 10.88 -1.58 -21.24
N GLU A 328 9.95 -2.07 -20.40
CA GLU A 328 8.51 -1.85 -20.55
C GLU A 328 8.16 -0.36 -20.56
N ASN A 329 8.70 0.42 -19.62
CA ASN A 329 8.48 1.86 -19.57
C ASN A 329 8.93 2.56 -20.86
N ILE A 330 10.07 2.14 -21.43
CA ILE A 330 10.54 2.65 -22.73
C ILE A 330 9.56 2.30 -23.87
N MET A 331 9.05 1.06 -23.89
CA MET A 331 8.10 0.59 -24.90
C MET A 331 6.73 1.27 -24.79
N ASP A 332 6.24 1.48 -23.57
CA ASP A 332 4.94 2.13 -23.30
C ASP A 332 4.95 3.61 -23.69
N CYS A 333 6.10 4.28 -23.54
CA CYS A 333 6.28 5.66 -23.99
C CYS A 333 6.16 5.82 -25.51
N ASN A 334 6.47 4.78 -26.29
CA ASN A 334 6.36 4.82 -27.75
C ASN A 334 6.21 3.39 -28.34
N PRO A 335 4.97 2.92 -28.60
CA PRO A 335 4.74 1.59 -29.14
C PRO A 335 5.41 1.32 -30.49
N LEU A 336 5.70 2.36 -31.28
CA LEU A 336 6.35 2.26 -32.59
C LEU A 336 7.84 1.89 -32.50
N LEU A 337 8.42 1.90 -31.30
CA LEU A 337 9.81 1.51 -31.07
C LEU A 337 10.04 0.00 -31.15
N ARG A 338 9.01 -0.84 -30.93
CA ARG A 338 9.16 -2.30 -30.76
C ARG A 338 10.00 -2.96 -31.85
N ALA A 339 9.69 -2.71 -33.12
CA ALA A 339 10.43 -3.31 -34.25
C ALA A 339 11.89 -2.82 -34.35
N GLN A 340 12.17 -1.58 -33.95
CA GLN A 340 13.52 -1.02 -33.97
C GLN A 340 14.34 -1.52 -32.77
N LEU A 341 13.69 -1.60 -31.61
CA LEU A 341 14.25 -2.14 -30.38
C LEU A 341 14.60 -3.61 -30.53
N LEU A 342 13.72 -4.42 -31.15
CA LEU A 342 13.99 -5.82 -31.49
C LEU A 342 15.30 -5.99 -32.29
N LYS A 343 15.44 -5.22 -33.38
CA LYS A 343 16.64 -5.24 -34.22
C LYS A 343 17.89 -4.76 -33.47
N GLY A 344 17.72 -3.78 -32.58
CA GLY A 344 18.79 -3.28 -31.71
C GLY A 344 19.26 -4.35 -30.72
N LEU A 345 18.33 -4.94 -29.97
CA LEU A 345 18.59 -5.97 -28.97
C LEU A 345 19.29 -7.18 -29.59
N LEU A 346 18.81 -7.70 -30.73
CA LEU A 346 19.45 -8.81 -31.45
C LEU A 346 20.90 -8.49 -31.86
N ARG A 347 21.20 -7.24 -32.23
CA ARG A 347 22.56 -6.82 -32.63
C ARG A 347 23.48 -6.68 -31.43
N ALA A 348 22.95 -6.11 -30.35
CA ALA A 348 23.69 -5.68 -29.17
C ALA A 348 23.81 -6.77 -28.09
N LEU A 349 23.05 -7.87 -28.18
CA LEU A 349 23.02 -8.94 -27.17
C LEU A 349 24.42 -9.49 -26.82
N ARG A 350 25.33 -9.53 -27.80
CA ARG A 350 26.74 -9.96 -27.64
C ARG A 350 27.54 -9.13 -26.63
N HIS A 351 27.09 -7.92 -26.32
CA HIS A 351 27.79 -6.98 -25.43
C HIS A 351 27.37 -7.13 -23.96
N VAL A 352 26.31 -7.89 -23.68
CA VAL A 352 25.82 -8.11 -22.32
C VAL A 352 26.81 -8.96 -21.51
N ARG A 353 27.02 -8.58 -20.25
CA ARG A 353 28.01 -9.13 -19.32
C ARG A 353 27.38 -9.90 -18.17
N SER A 354 26.15 -9.57 -17.76
CA SER A 354 25.48 -10.21 -16.62
C SER A 354 24.25 -11.03 -17.01
N SER A 355 24.04 -12.17 -16.33
CA SER A 355 22.92 -13.06 -16.61
C SER A 355 21.54 -12.40 -16.45
N PRO A 356 21.29 -11.55 -15.44
CA PRO A 356 20.00 -10.89 -15.28
C PRO A 356 19.68 -9.90 -16.41
N VAL A 357 20.68 -9.13 -16.86
CA VAL A 357 20.54 -8.22 -18.01
C VAL A 357 20.34 -9.01 -19.29
N CYS A 358 21.05 -10.13 -19.44
CA CYS A 358 20.91 -11.03 -20.59
C CYS A 358 19.52 -11.65 -20.65
N ALA A 359 19.02 -12.19 -19.53
CA ALA A 359 17.68 -12.73 -19.43
C ALA A 359 16.63 -11.66 -19.77
N ALA A 360 16.78 -10.44 -19.25
CA ALA A 360 15.83 -9.36 -19.52
C ALA A 360 15.87 -8.90 -20.98
N ALA A 361 17.05 -8.86 -21.62
CA ALA A 361 17.17 -8.59 -23.04
C ALA A 361 16.53 -9.67 -23.91
N VAL A 362 16.73 -10.96 -23.56
CA VAL A 362 16.08 -12.10 -24.22
C VAL A 362 14.55 -12.08 -24.04
N TRP A 363 14.09 -11.74 -22.83
CA TRP A 363 12.67 -11.50 -22.56
C TRP A 363 12.12 -10.38 -23.46
N ALA A 364 12.81 -9.24 -23.53
CA ALA A 364 12.39 -8.10 -24.34
C ALA A 364 12.31 -8.43 -25.84
N ILE A 365 13.27 -9.22 -26.34
CA ILE A 365 13.26 -9.74 -27.71
C ILE A 365 11.98 -10.55 -27.96
N SER A 366 11.62 -11.44 -27.03
CA SER A 366 10.39 -12.25 -27.15
C SER A 366 9.10 -11.43 -27.13
N VAL A 367 9.09 -10.32 -26.40
CA VAL A 367 7.93 -9.41 -26.30
C VAL A 367 7.82 -8.51 -27.53
N CYS A 368 8.94 -8.17 -28.15
CA CYS A 368 8.95 -7.35 -29.37
C CYS A 368 8.70 -8.17 -30.64
N SER A 369 8.77 -9.50 -30.61
CA SER A 369 8.45 -10.36 -31.75
C SER A 369 6.95 -10.65 -31.82
N GLU A 370 6.24 -9.95 -32.71
CA GLU A 370 4.78 -10.05 -32.84
C GLU A 370 4.35 -10.97 -33.99
N SER A 371 5.16 -11.09 -35.04
CA SER A 371 4.86 -11.95 -36.20
C SER A 371 5.61 -13.28 -36.18
N LEU A 372 5.05 -14.30 -36.84
CA LEU A 372 5.70 -15.61 -37.03
C LEU A 372 7.05 -15.50 -37.77
N LEU A 373 7.13 -14.62 -38.78
CA LEU A 373 8.37 -14.39 -39.52
C LEU A 373 9.47 -13.77 -38.65
N GLU A 374 9.12 -12.82 -37.79
CA GLU A 374 10.06 -12.23 -36.83
C GLU A 374 10.47 -13.24 -35.77
N THR A 375 9.52 -14.03 -35.27
CA THR A 375 9.77 -15.11 -34.30
C THR A 375 10.78 -16.12 -34.83
N ARG A 376 10.60 -16.56 -36.08
CA ARG A 376 11.54 -17.47 -36.76
C ARG A 376 12.91 -16.83 -37.00
N GLY A 377 12.94 -15.55 -37.37
CA GLY A 377 14.18 -14.79 -37.54
C GLY A 377 14.94 -14.61 -36.22
N VAL A 378 14.22 -14.35 -35.12
CA VAL A 378 14.75 -14.26 -33.76
C VAL A 378 15.36 -15.59 -33.33
N MET A 379 14.65 -16.70 -33.54
CA MET A 379 15.13 -18.04 -33.21
C MET A 379 16.47 -18.32 -33.91
N VAL A 380 16.55 -18.10 -35.23
CA VAL A 380 17.79 -18.30 -36.00
C VAL A 380 18.93 -17.39 -35.51
N ALA A 381 18.63 -16.18 -35.05
CA ALA A 381 19.64 -15.25 -34.56
C ALA A 381 20.13 -15.56 -33.14
N ILE A 382 19.24 -16.03 -32.26
CA ILE A 382 19.54 -16.30 -30.84
C ILE A 382 20.15 -17.68 -30.64
N SER A 383 19.65 -18.72 -31.32
CA SER A 383 20.10 -20.10 -31.09
C SER A 383 21.62 -20.29 -31.15
N PRO A 384 22.36 -19.70 -32.11
CA PRO A 384 23.82 -19.83 -32.14
C PRO A 384 24.53 -19.15 -30.96
N LEU A 385 23.95 -18.08 -30.40
CA LEU A 385 24.56 -17.32 -29.30
C LEU A 385 24.51 -18.09 -27.98
N PHE A 386 23.50 -18.94 -27.79
CA PHE A 386 23.29 -19.69 -26.54
C PHE A 386 23.52 -21.20 -26.70
N LYS A 387 23.94 -21.68 -27.87
CA LYS A 387 24.13 -23.10 -28.13
C LYS A 387 25.03 -23.77 -27.09
N ASP A 388 26.20 -23.19 -26.84
CA ASP A 388 27.16 -23.74 -25.87
C ASP A 388 26.61 -23.74 -24.43
N LEU A 389 25.72 -22.80 -24.09
CA LEU A 389 25.05 -22.75 -22.79
C LEU A 389 24.04 -23.89 -22.65
N LEU A 390 23.21 -24.09 -23.68
CA LEU A 390 22.17 -25.12 -23.72
C LEU A 390 22.77 -26.52 -23.72
N ASP A 391 23.76 -26.77 -24.59
CA ASP A 391 24.45 -28.07 -24.69
C ASP A 391 25.07 -28.48 -23.35
N ARG A 392 25.57 -27.52 -22.57
CA ARG A 392 26.10 -27.76 -21.22
C ARG A 392 25.03 -28.06 -20.19
N CYS A 393 23.93 -27.31 -20.19
CA CYS A 393 22.81 -27.56 -19.28
C CYS A 393 22.21 -28.96 -19.51
N ASP A 394 22.05 -29.35 -20.78
CA ASP A 394 21.57 -30.69 -21.14
C ASP A 394 22.53 -31.80 -20.67
N LEU A 395 23.84 -31.56 -20.77
CA LEU A 395 24.85 -32.50 -20.28
C LEU A 395 24.82 -32.62 -18.75
N GLU A 396 24.70 -31.50 -18.03
CA GLU A 396 24.59 -31.48 -16.56
C GLU A 396 23.34 -32.23 -16.08
N LYS A 397 22.18 -31.98 -16.71
CA LYS A 397 20.93 -32.71 -16.44
C LYS A 397 21.06 -34.22 -16.63
N LEU A 398 21.83 -34.64 -17.65
CA LEU A 398 22.08 -36.05 -17.96
C LEU A 398 23.03 -36.71 -16.94
N ILE A 399 23.96 -35.94 -16.37
CA ILE A 399 24.89 -36.40 -15.33
C ILE A 399 24.16 -36.56 -13.98
N GLN A 400 23.26 -35.64 -13.63
CA GLN A 400 22.52 -35.65 -12.36
C GLN A 400 21.29 -36.57 -12.31
N GLY A 401 20.96 -37.27 -13.40
CA GLY A 401 19.85 -38.24 -13.39
C GLY A 401 18.46 -37.62 -13.18
N GLY A 402 18.28 -36.34 -13.55
CA GLY A 402 16.98 -35.66 -13.52
C GLY A 402 16.55 -35.05 -12.18
N GLY A 403 17.44 -34.93 -11.18
CA GLY A 403 17.17 -34.16 -9.95
C GLY A 403 17.45 -32.66 -10.13
N GLU A 404 16.61 -31.80 -9.52
CA GLU A 404 16.85 -30.35 -9.45
C GLU A 404 18.20 -30.05 -8.77
N VAL A 405 18.94 -29.11 -9.34
CA VAL A 405 20.28 -28.72 -8.89
C VAL A 405 20.16 -27.84 -7.64
N GLU A 406 20.72 -28.29 -6.51
CA GLU A 406 21.11 -27.37 -5.44
C GLU A 406 22.28 -26.52 -5.95
N ASN A 407 22.00 -25.27 -6.31
CA ASN A 407 23.00 -24.34 -6.81
C ASN A 407 23.93 -23.89 -5.67
N GLU A 408 25.11 -24.51 -5.57
CA GLU A 408 26.19 -24.01 -4.72
C GLU A 408 26.88 -22.83 -5.43
N TYR A 409 26.40 -21.62 -5.15
CA TYR A 409 26.92 -20.40 -5.75
C TYR A 409 28.29 -20.02 -5.14
N MET A 410 29.36 -20.14 -5.93
CA MET A 410 30.52 -19.26 -5.79
C MET A 410 30.11 -17.87 -6.27
N ILE A 411 29.71 -17.00 -5.33
CA ILE A 411 29.51 -15.58 -5.58
C ILE A 411 30.86 -15.03 -6.08
N ALA A 412 30.95 -14.67 -7.36
CA ALA A 412 32.04 -13.84 -7.83
C ALA A 412 31.91 -12.49 -7.10
N SER A 413 32.69 -12.35 -6.02
CA SER A 413 32.79 -11.18 -5.13
C SER A 413 33.10 -9.88 -5.87
N ASP A 414 33.44 -9.95 -7.16
CA ASP A 414 33.87 -8.81 -7.96
C ASP A 414 32.74 -8.09 -8.71
N CYS A 415 31.50 -8.63 -8.69
CA CYS A 415 30.34 -7.98 -9.31
C CYS A 415 29.43 -7.24 -8.32
N TYR A 416 29.62 -7.42 -7.01
CA TYR A 416 28.84 -6.78 -5.95
C TYR A 416 29.80 -6.23 -4.88
N GLY A 417 30.52 -5.15 -5.24
CA GLY A 417 31.35 -4.44 -4.28
C GLY A 417 30.51 -3.67 -3.28
N ASP A 418 30.20 -4.28 -2.14
CA ASP A 418 29.77 -3.57 -0.94
C ASP A 418 31.01 -2.87 -0.35
N LYS A 419 31.30 -1.66 -0.86
CA LYS A 419 32.25 -0.76 -0.21
C LYS A 419 31.46 0.18 0.69
N GLN A 420 31.62 -0.08 1.98
CA GLN A 420 31.16 0.75 3.08
C GLN A 420 31.53 2.23 2.86
N GLY A 421 30.49 3.03 2.60
CA GLY A 421 30.33 4.44 2.96
C GLY A 421 31.34 5.45 2.41
N ASP A 422 30.88 6.32 1.51
CA ASP A 422 31.30 7.72 1.50
C ASP A 422 30.15 8.66 1.12
N ALA A 423 30.18 9.84 1.73
CA ALA A 423 29.08 10.79 1.79
C ALA A 423 29.10 11.78 0.62
N GLN A 424 28.67 11.38 -0.59
CA GLN A 424 28.12 12.28 -1.62
C GLN A 424 27.68 11.53 -2.89
N GLY A 425 26.37 11.53 -3.18
CA GLY A 425 25.81 11.41 -4.54
C GLY A 425 25.59 9.99 -5.10
N GLU A 426 24.33 9.55 -5.09
CA GLU A 426 23.69 8.51 -5.92
C GLU A 426 24.62 7.49 -6.62
N HIS A 427 24.87 6.34 -5.99
CA HIS A 427 25.36 5.16 -6.71
C HIS A 427 24.28 4.67 -7.68
N LEU A 428 24.48 4.90 -8.99
CA LEU A 428 23.71 4.18 -10.02
C LEU A 428 23.94 2.68 -9.83
N GLN A 429 22.85 1.92 -9.79
CA GLN A 429 22.89 0.47 -9.62
C GLN A 429 23.68 -0.17 -10.78
N PRO A 430 24.62 -1.11 -10.54
CA PRO A 430 25.48 -1.66 -11.60
C PRO A 430 24.71 -2.27 -12.79
N TRP A 431 23.59 -2.95 -12.52
CA TRP A 431 22.71 -3.49 -13.56
C TRP A 431 22.06 -2.38 -14.41
N LEU A 432 21.76 -1.22 -13.80
CA LEU A 432 21.17 -0.09 -14.49
C LEU A 432 22.19 0.54 -15.44
N MET A 433 23.45 0.67 -15.01
CA MET A 433 24.52 1.14 -15.90
C MET A 433 24.71 0.20 -17.11
N GLU A 434 24.70 -1.12 -16.89
CA GLU A 434 24.83 -2.09 -17.97
C GLU A 434 23.60 -2.05 -18.92
N MET A 435 22.40 -1.92 -18.37
CA MET A 435 21.18 -1.74 -19.17
C MET A 435 21.20 -0.44 -19.97
N GLU A 436 21.66 0.67 -19.37
CA GLU A 436 21.79 1.94 -20.07
C GLU A 436 22.88 1.90 -21.15
N GLU A 437 24.01 1.21 -20.89
CA GLU A 437 25.04 0.95 -21.90
C GLU A 437 24.44 0.14 -23.06
N LEU A 438 23.68 -0.91 -22.78
CA LEU A 438 23.00 -1.70 -23.81
C LEU A 438 22.03 -0.85 -24.65
N LEU A 439 21.15 -0.09 -23.99
CA LEU A 439 20.05 0.63 -24.64
C LEU A 439 20.52 1.93 -25.32
N PHE A 440 21.31 2.75 -24.66
CA PHE A 440 21.70 4.07 -25.18
C PHE A 440 22.99 4.02 -26.01
N VAL A 441 23.97 3.20 -25.62
CA VAL A 441 25.27 3.14 -26.32
C VAL A 441 25.22 2.12 -27.46
N HIS A 442 24.86 0.87 -27.18
CA HIS A 442 24.91 -0.18 -28.20
C HIS A 442 23.72 -0.18 -29.16
N ILE A 443 22.52 0.15 -28.68
CA ILE A 443 21.31 0.22 -29.51
C ILE A 443 21.13 1.62 -30.12
N GLY A 444 21.61 2.67 -29.45
CA GLY A 444 21.46 4.06 -29.90
C GLY A 444 20.08 4.64 -29.61
N LEU A 445 19.43 4.21 -28.53
CA LEU A 445 18.20 4.82 -28.03
C LEU A 445 18.49 6.28 -27.62
N THR A 446 17.58 7.19 -27.91
CA THR A 446 17.69 8.60 -27.54
C THR A 446 16.39 9.07 -26.90
N ARG A 447 16.49 9.84 -25.83
CA ARG A 447 15.33 10.45 -25.15
C ARG A 447 14.99 11.77 -25.83
N GLN A 448 13.74 11.92 -26.25
CA GLN A 448 13.21 13.11 -26.90
C GLN A 448 12.75 14.15 -25.87
N ALA A 449 12.53 15.38 -26.35
CA ALA A 449 12.13 16.51 -25.51
C ALA A 449 10.73 16.34 -24.86
N ASP A 450 9.87 15.52 -25.46
CA ASP A 450 8.54 15.16 -24.94
C ASP A 450 8.60 14.00 -23.91
N GLY A 451 9.79 13.49 -23.61
CA GLY A 451 10.00 12.35 -22.72
C GLY A 451 9.90 10.98 -23.39
N SER A 452 9.53 10.91 -24.67
CA SER A 452 9.49 9.65 -25.44
C SER A 452 10.90 9.20 -25.87
N TYR A 453 10.99 7.97 -26.40
CA TYR A 453 12.25 7.42 -26.91
C TYR A 453 12.21 7.23 -28.43
N ALA A 454 13.38 7.31 -29.09
CA ALA A 454 13.56 6.97 -30.50
C ALA A 454 14.93 6.35 -30.77
N ILE A 455 15.00 5.50 -31.80
CA ILE A 455 16.24 4.98 -32.37
C ILE A 455 16.40 5.64 -33.75
N ALA A 456 17.55 6.26 -34.02
CA ALA A 456 17.76 6.93 -35.29
C ALA A 456 17.75 5.91 -36.45
N SER A 457 16.86 6.06 -37.42
CA SER A 457 16.74 5.15 -38.57
C SER A 457 17.93 5.18 -39.54
N SER A 458 18.94 6.04 -39.32
CA SER A 458 20.15 6.11 -40.14
C SER A 458 21.35 5.41 -39.47
N SER A 459 21.35 4.08 -39.43
CA SER A 459 22.62 3.36 -39.53
C SER A 459 23.07 3.41 -41.00
N LYS A 460 23.51 4.59 -41.46
CA LYS A 460 24.31 4.66 -42.69
C LYS A 460 25.61 3.90 -42.43
N SER A 461 25.78 2.79 -43.12
CA SER A 461 27.08 2.20 -43.39
C SER A 461 27.94 3.19 -44.19
N SER A 462 28.65 4.08 -43.50
CA SER A 462 29.70 4.97 -44.03
C SER A 462 30.25 5.77 -42.85
N ALA A 463 31.55 5.86 -42.56
CA ALA A 463 32.75 5.50 -43.30
C ALA A 463 33.95 5.64 -42.33
N SER A 464 35.13 5.20 -42.80
CA SER A 464 36.44 5.82 -42.59
C SER A 464 36.92 6.15 -41.16
N SER A 465 38.07 5.54 -40.84
CA SER A 465 39.14 6.02 -39.95
C SER A 465 39.05 7.49 -39.52
N GLU A 466 38.86 7.74 -38.22
CA GLU A 466 39.86 8.30 -37.29
C GLU A 466 39.16 8.71 -35.97
N ASP A 467 39.72 8.23 -34.86
CA ASP A 467 39.53 8.62 -33.46
C ASP A 467 38.13 8.54 -32.79
N VAL A 468 37.81 7.33 -32.32
CA VAL A 468 36.96 7.08 -31.14
C VAL A 468 37.69 6.05 -30.24
N PRO A 469 37.72 6.20 -28.90
CA PRO A 469 38.56 5.37 -28.03
C PRO A 469 38.16 3.90 -28.10
N SER A 470 39.15 3.03 -28.20
CA SER A 470 39.03 1.58 -28.38
C SER A 470 38.23 0.88 -27.27
N LEU A 471 36.94 0.64 -27.50
CA LEU A 471 36.20 -0.46 -26.89
C LEU A 471 36.36 -1.68 -27.79
N ASN A 472 37.24 -2.59 -27.40
CA ASN A 472 37.47 -3.85 -28.07
C ASN A 472 36.14 -4.57 -28.39
N HIS A 473 36.11 -5.27 -29.52
CA HIS A 473 35.10 -6.25 -29.88
C HIS A 473 35.11 -7.44 -28.90
N THR A 474 34.78 -7.24 -27.63
CA THR A 474 34.62 -8.33 -26.67
C THR A 474 33.22 -8.91 -26.81
N ASP A 475 33.16 -10.19 -27.17
CA ASP A 475 31.96 -11.00 -27.09
C ASP A 475 31.75 -11.37 -25.60
N ASN A 476 31.23 -10.41 -24.83
CA ASN A 476 30.99 -10.57 -23.40
C ASN A 476 29.96 -11.69 -23.15
N LEU A 477 29.01 -11.87 -24.07
CA LEU A 477 28.04 -12.94 -24.01
C LEU A 477 28.71 -14.31 -24.07
N SER A 478 29.75 -14.48 -24.90
CA SER A 478 30.53 -15.72 -24.94
C SER A 478 31.14 -16.06 -23.57
N SER A 479 31.69 -15.07 -22.86
CA SER A 479 32.23 -15.30 -21.51
C SER A 479 31.13 -15.71 -20.53
N LEU A 480 29.96 -15.06 -20.58
CA LEU A 480 28.81 -15.37 -19.75
C LEU A 480 28.26 -16.79 -20.02
N VAL A 481 28.16 -17.17 -21.28
CA VAL A 481 27.76 -18.52 -21.72
C VAL A 481 28.76 -19.57 -21.22
N GLN A 482 30.06 -19.25 -21.25
CA GLN A 482 31.10 -20.11 -20.69
C GLN A 482 31.05 -20.25 -19.17
N TYR A 483 30.44 -19.31 -18.44
CA TYR A 483 30.24 -19.48 -17.00
C TYR A 483 29.15 -20.52 -16.66
N GLY A 484 28.22 -20.81 -17.58
CA GLY A 484 27.26 -21.91 -17.43
C GLY A 484 26.14 -21.59 -16.43
N ASP A 485 25.28 -20.63 -16.77
CA ASP A 485 24.12 -20.29 -15.95
C ASP A 485 22.91 -21.16 -16.29
N ALA A 486 22.60 -22.14 -15.44
CA ALA A 486 21.51 -23.09 -15.67
C ALA A 486 20.12 -22.43 -15.76
N LEU A 487 19.85 -21.40 -14.95
CA LEU A 487 18.56 -20.68 -15.00
C LEU A 487 18.42 -19.88 -16.29
N LEU A 488 19.49 -19.23 -16.74
CA LEU A 488 19.49 -18.57 -18.05
C LEU A 488 19.30 -19.59 -19.17
N ALA A 489 19.97 -20.74 -19.08
CA ALA A 489 19.87 -21.82 -20.06
C ALA A 489 18.43 -22.32 -20.17
N ASP A 490 17.79 -22.63 -19.04
CA ASP A 490 16.42 -23.11 -19.00
C ASP A 490 15.42 -22.07 -19.49
N PHE A 491 15.64 -20.80 -19.18
CA PHE A 491 14.82 -19.73 -19.71
C PHE A 491 14.93 -19.58 -21.23
N VAL A 492 16.16 -19.55 -21.75
CA VAL A 492 16.41 -19.45 -23.19
C VAL A 492 15.86 -20.68 -23.91
N GLY A 493 16.06 -21.87 -23.36
CA GLY A 493 15.53 -23.13 -23.88
C GLY A 493 14.00 -23.11 -23.94
N ASN A 494 13.34 -22.76 -22.83
CA ASN A 494 11.88 -22.62 -22.77
C ASN A 494 11.35 -21.57 -23.74
N LEU A 495 12.07 -20.45 -23.90
CA LEU A 495 11.70 -19.43 -24.86
C LEU A 495 11.79 -19.98 -26.28
N LEU A 496 12.89 -20.62 -26.66
CA LEU A 496 13.08 -21.19 -27.99
C LEU A 496 12.01 -22.25 -28.30
N SER A 497 11.71 -23.14 -27.35
CA SER A 497 10.64 -24.14 -27.50
C SER A 497 9.27 -23.50 -27.73
N LYS A 498 8.93 -22.44 -26.99
CA LYS A 498 7.65 -21.71 -27.18
C LYS A 498 7.58 -20.94 -28.50
N LEU A 499 8.72 -20.45 -28.99
CA LEU A 499 8.79 -19.81 -30.30
C LEU A 499 8.60 -20.85 -31.43
N VAL A 500 8.99 -22.11 -31.20
CA VAL A 500 8.72 -23.24 -32.11
C VAL A 500 7.24 -23.63 -32.07
N GLU A 501 6.62 -23.77 -30.89
CA GLU A 501 5.18 -24.08 -30.78
C GLU A 501 4.30 -23.05 -31.49
N LYS A 502 4.66 -21.76 -31.40
CA LYS A 502 3.97 -20.69 -32.15
C LYS A 502 4.07 -20.82 -33.67
N ASP A 503 5.10 -21.48 -34.21
CA ASP A 503 5.29 -21.70 -35.65
C ASP A 503 4.41 -22.86 -36.18
N GLU A 504 3.88 -23.70 -35.28
CA GLU A 504 3.05 -24.87 -35.62
C GLU A 504 1.53 -24.60 -35.56
N GLU A 505 1.09 -23.51 -34.92
CA GLU A 505 -0.30 -22.99 -34.94
C GLU A 505 -0.55 -22.04 -36.12
#